data_AF-A0A1I4YQ34-F1
#
_entry.id   AF-A0A1I4YQ34-F1
#
_cell.length_a   1.000
_cell.length_b   1.000
_cell.length_c   1.000
_cell.angle_alpha   90.00
_cell.angle_beta   90.00
_cell.angle_gamma   90.00
#
_symmetry.space_group_name_H-M   'P 1'
#
loop_
_entity.id
_entity.type
_entity.pdbx_description
1 polymer ?
#
loop_
_entity_poly.entity_id
_entity_poly.type
_entity_poly.pdbx_seq_one_letter_code
_entity_poly.pdbx_strand_id
1 'polypeptide(L)'
;MNASPPPSDAEREREALRRRAHSRHPDVPDDPAEQARLTEPEGARTADSPAGADAGTRDAPAAAGGASIADSTRTESGAGRPDTAGDIATPEGSGEDAPRSLWHRLTATRRRSALVAGALVAGALVAIPAIANTVASLVGPRPDVTLSPVADEADALVRSLLAYRFGSRFESSSIRGYEPYRGFEPWYFEEKQGFQCFAIVDRSIQSVDGANCVPPGVDLFADIDAWSDLGSDYLEGFPDGSIIRFRYRGNSVDVFVYPASGAD
;
A
#
# COMPACT_ATOMS: atom_id res chain seq x y z
N MET A 1 -40.31 29.40 -8.98
CA MET A 1 -39.20 30.12 -8.31
C MET A 1 -39.36 29.87 -6.82
N ASN A 2 -38.57 28.97 -6.24
CA ASN A 2 -38.58 28.72 -4.79
C ASN A 2 -37.57 29.67 -4.15
N ALA A 3 -38.05 30.65 -3.39
CA ALA A 3 -37.19 31.50 -2.59
C ALA A 3 -36.77 30.72 -1.33
N SER A 4 -35.47 30.57 -1.12
CA SER A 4 -34.95 30.00 0.12
C SER A 4 -35.37 30.87 1.31
N PRO A 5 -35.71 30.26 2.46
CA PRO A 5 -36.03 31.02 3.66
C PRO A 5 -34.81 31.88 4.10
N PRO A 6 -35.06 33.02 4.75
CA PRO A 6 -33.99 33.87 5.24
C PRO A 6 -33.13 33.13 6.28
N PRO A 7 -31.80 33.41 6.33
CA PRO A 7 -30.90 32.75 7.25
C PRO A 7 -31.30 33.01 8.70
N SER A 8 -31.17 31.97 9.52
CA SER A 8 -31.42 32.04 10.96
C SER A 8 -30.43 32.97 11.67
N ASP A 9 -30.78 33.44 12.87
CA ASP A 9 -29.89 34.27 13.69
C ASP A 9 -28.54 33.59 13.97
N ALA A 10 -28.56 32.27 14.20
CA ALA A 10 -27.37 31.46 14.41
C ALA A 10 -26.46 31.41 13.16
N GLU A 11 -27.04 31.35 11.96
CA GLU A 11 -26.27 31.38 10.71
C GLU A 11 -25.66 32.76 10.46
N ARG A 12 -26.39 33.83 10.80
CA ARG A 12 -25.86 35.20 10.72
C ARG A 12 -24.70 35.42 11.68
N GLU A 13 -24.82 34.93 12.92
CA GLU A 13 -23.76 35.03 13.93
C GLU A 13 -22.52 34.24 13.50
N ARG A 14 -22.70 33.01 12.98
CA ARG A 14 -21.57 32.19 12.51
C ARG A 14 -20.85 32.78 11.31
N GLU A 15 -21.58 33.37 10.37
CA GLU A 15 -20.99 34.06 9.23
C GLU A 15 -20.24 35.33 9.65
N ALA A 16 -20.67 35.99 10.73
CA ALA A 16 -19.89 37.07 11.35
C ALA A 16 -18.59 36.55 11.97
N LEU A 17 -18.62 35.43 12.70
CA LEU A 17 -17.43 34.83 13.31
C LEU A 17 -16.40 34.37 12.27
N ARG A 18 -16.84 33.74 11.17
CA ARG A 18 -15.95 33.33 10.06
C ARG A 18 -15.26 34.53 9.41
N ARG A 19 -16.00 35.61 9.19
CA ARG A 19 -15.41 36.84 8.62
C ARG A 19 -14.36 37.47 9.54
N ARG A 20 -14.52 37.39 10.87
CA ARG A 20 -13.49 37.86 11.81
C ARG A 20 -12.29 36.93 11.87
N ALA A 21 -12.51 35.62 11.91
CA ALA A 21 -11.45 34.62 11.94
C ALA A 21 -10.57 34.65 10.68
N HIS A 22 -11.12 35.06 9.53
CA HIS A 22 -10.38 35.24 8.27
C HIS A 22 -10.04 36.70 7.96
N SER A 23 -10.18 37.61 8.94
CA SER A 23 -9.79 39.01 8.77
C SER A 23 -8.26 39.16 8.84
N ARG A 24 -7.75 40.31 8.36
CA ARG A 24 -6.31 40.59 8.31
C ARG A 24 -5.63 40.50 9.68
N HIS A 25 -6.38 40.69 10.78
CA HIS A 25 -5.93 40.58 12.16
C HIS A 25 -6.98 39.78 12.96
N PRO A 26 -6.90 38.44 12.96
CA PRO A 26 -7.92 37.61 13.60
C PRO A 26 -7.81 37.71 15.13
N ASP A 27 -8.92 38.10 15.76
CA ASP A 27 -9.08 38.23 17.22
C ASP A 27 -9.71 36.98 17.88
N VAL A 28 -10.26 36.08 17.06
CA VAL A 28 -10.88 34.81 17.45
C VAL A 28 -9.92 33.73 18.01
N PRO A 29 -8.62 33.64 17.63
CA PRO A 29 -7.71 32.61 18.15
C PRO A 29 -7.41 32.72 19.65
N ASP A 30 -7.62 33.89 20.25
CA ASP A 30 -7.28 34.15 21.65
C ASP A 30 -8.48 33.97 22.61
N ASP A 31 -9.70 33.70 22.09
CA ASP A 31 -10.89 33.44 22.89
C ASP A 31 -11.39 31.98 22.76
N PRO A 32 -11.16 31.12 23.78
CA PRO A 32 -11.58 29.73 23.74
C PRO A 32 -13.10 29.52 23.77
N ALA A 33 -13.88 30.50 24.27
CA ALA A 33 -15.34 30.42 24.28
C ALA A 33 -15.92 30.66 22.87
N GLU A 34 -15.29 31.51 22.06
CA GLU A 34 -15.69 31.74 20.67
C GLU A 34 -15.32 30.56 19.76
N GLN A 35 -14.18 29.90 20.01
CA GLN A 35 -13.81 28.68 19.29
C GLN A 35 -14.76 27.51 19.58
N ALA A 36 -15.18 27.34 20.84
CA ALA A 36 -16.16 26.32 21.20
C ALA A 36 -17.48 26.50 20.43
N ARG A 37 -17.98 27.73 20.33
CA ARG A 37 -19.21 28.06 19.58
C ARG A 37 -19.06 27.86 18.06
N LEU A 38 -17.87 28.04 17.50
CA LEU A 38 -17.60 27.74 16.10
C LEU A 38 -17.70 26.23 15.81
N THR A 39 -17.35 25.40 16.79
CA THR A 39 -17.20 23.94 16.66
C THR A 39 -18.50 23.17 16.98
N GLU A 40 -19.38 23.75 17.81
CA GLU A 40 -20.52 23.04 18.41
C GLU A 40 -21.60 22.47 17.44
N PRO A 41 -21.82 22.98 16.20
CA PRO A 41 -22.86 22.42 15.32
C PRO A 41 -22.36 21.63 14.10
N GLU A 42 -21.06 21.40 13.91
CA GLU A 42 -20.58 20.54 12.81
C GLU A 42 -20.86 19.04 13.08
N GLY A 43 -21.00 18.63 14.34
CA GLY A 43 -21.41 17.26 14.70
C GLY A 43 -22.89 16.94 14.41
N ALA A 44 -23.78 17.94 14.46
CA ALA A 44 -25.23 17.71 14.29
C ALA A 44 -25.67 17.58 12.82
N ARG A 45 -24.97 18.20 11.86
CA ARG A 45 -25.32 18.08 10.43
C ARG A 45 -24.92 16.73 9.82
N THR A 46 -23.95 16.03 10.39
CA THR A 46 -23.57 14.69 9.95
C THR A 46 -24.60 13.63 10.38
N ALA A 47 -25.38 13.91 11.42
CA ALA A 47 -26.44 13.01 11.91
C ALA A 47 -27.80 13.18 11.20
N ASP A 48 -28.02 14.30 10.50
CA ASP A 48 -29.33 14.67 9.93
C ASP A 48 -29.39 14.55 8.39
N SER A 49 -28.50 13.78 7.76
CA SER A 49 -28.75 13.31 6.39
C SER A 49 -29.80 12.20 6.41
N PRO A 50 -31.02 12.43 5.89
CA PRO A 50 -31.99 11.36 5.75
C PRO A 50 -31.56 10.51 4.55
N ALA A 51 -30.95 9.37 4.84
CA ALA A 51 -30.87 8.26 3.91
C ALA A 51 -32.32 7.85 3.58
N GLY A 52 -32.77 8.22 2.39
CA GLY A 52 -34.09 7.87 1.87
C GLY A 52 -34.28 6.36 1.88
N ALA A 53 -35.32 5.94 2.60
CA ALA A 53 -35.87 4.60 2.56
C ALA A 53 -36.99 4.52 1.50
N ASP A 54 -36.95 3.47 0.69
CA ASP A 54 -38.08 2.64 0.23
C ASP A 54 -37.51 1.51 -0.68
N ALA A 55 -37.86 0.23 -0.60
CA ALA A 55 -38.71 -0.56 0.30
C ALA A 55 -38.46 -2.06 0.00
N GLY A 56 -38.72 -2.96 0.97
CA GLY A 56 -38.83 -4.41 0.73
C GLY A 56 -38.32 -5.30 1.89
N THR A 57 -38.83 -5.16 3.11
CA THR A 57 -39.88 -6.02 3.70
C THR A 57 -39.42 -7.40 4.21
N ARG A 58 -39.32 -7.50 5.56
CA ARG A 58 -39.73 -8.59 6.50
C ARG A 58 -39.19 -10.02 6.26
N ASP A 59 -38.71 -10.81 7.24
CA ASP A 59 -39.09 -10.99 8.65
C ASP A 59 -37.88 -11.43 9.52
N ALA A 60 -37.98 -11.18 10.83
CA ALA A 60 -37.13 -11.70 11.90
C ALA A 60 -37.80 -12.93 12.59
N PRO A 61 -37.30 -13.51 13.70
CA PRO A 61 -35.94 -13.96 14.07
C PRO A 61 -35.94 -15.41 14.62
N ALA A 62 -34.77 -16.04 14.82
CA ALA A 62 -34.58 -17.05 15.87
C ALA A 62 -33.10 -17.25 16.24
N ALA A 63 -32.91 -17.55 17.52
CA ALA A 63 -31.70 -17.45 18.32
C ALA A 63 -30.76 -18.69 18.29
N ALA A 64 -29.71 -18.56 19.12
CA ALA A 64 -28.77 -19.55 19.67
C ALA A 64 -27.55 -19.81 18.76
N GLY A 65 -26.33 -19.46 19.18
CA GLY A 65 -25.62 -20.06 20.33
C GLY A 65 -24.62 -21.05 19.73
N GLY A 66 -23.32 -20.78 19.72
CA GLY A 66 -22.44 -20.90 20.87
C GLY A 66 -21.15 -21.57 20.38
N ALA A 67 -20.06 -21.28 21.07
CA ALA A 67 -18.69 -21.54 20.69
C ALA A 67 -18.26 -23.03 20.66
N SER A 68 -17.05 -23.24 20.11
CA SER A 68 -15.92 -23.91 20.79
C SER A 68 -15.43 -25.26 20.25
N ILE A 69 -14.20 -25.21 19.69
CA ILE A 69 -12.97 -26.00 19.96
C ILE A 69 -12.97 -27.56 19.88
N ALA A 70 -11.80 -28.03 19.38
CA ALA A 70 -11.15 -29.35 19.47
C ALA A 70 -11.46 -30.32 18.32
N ASP A 71 -10.49 -30.74 17.49
CA ASP A 71 -9.24 -31.46 17.77
C ASP A 71 -9.44 -32.80 18.49
N SER A 72 -9.34 -33.89 17.74
CA SER A 72 -8.45 -35.02 18.07
C SER A 72 -8.63 -36.19 17.12
N THR A 73 -7.48 -36.65 16.64
CA THR A 73 -7.14 -37.99 16.14
C THR A 73 -7.84 -39.15 16.86
N ARG A 74 -8.11 -40.28 16.15
CA ARG A 74 -7.55 -41.63 16.42
C ARG A 74 -8.23 -42.76 15.62
N THR A 75 -7.37 -43.52 14.95
CA THR A 75 -7.30 -44.97 14.66
C THR A 75 -8.45 -45.92 15.03
N GLU A 76 -8.85 -46.80 14.07
CA GLU A 76 -9.01 -48.28 14.16
C GLU A 76 -9.54 -48.80 12.79
N SER A 77 -8.96 -49.78 12.09
CA SER A 77 -8.77 -51.22 12.35
C SER A 77 -10.06 -52.05 12.33
N GLY A 78 -10.08 -53.11 11.50
CA GLY A 78 -11.15 -54.12 11.42
C GLY A 78 -11.43 -54.54 9.98
N ALA A 79 -10.69 -55.49 9.38
CA ALA A 79 -10.89 -56.93 9.48
C ALA A 79 -12.24 -57.40 8.90
N GLY A 80 -12.20 -57.90 7.65
CA GLY A 80 -13.31 -58.61 7.00
C GLY A 80 -12.79 -59.83 6.22
N ARG A 81 -13.25 -61.01 6.62
CA ARG A 81 -13.26 -62.31 5.92
C ARG A 81 -14.60 -62.98 6.33
N PRO A 82 -15.18 -64.00 5.64
CA PRO A 82 -14.61 -64.86 4.60
C PRO A 82 -15.58 -65.29 3.45
N ASP A 83 -15.14 -66.35 2.73
CA ASP A 83 -15.86 -67.26 1.79
C ASP A 83 -15.61 -66.99 0.28
N THR A 84 -15.31 -67.93 -0.63
CA THR A 84 -15.36 -69.41 -0.61
C THR A 84 -14.54 -70.01 -1.80
N ALA A 85 -13.99 -71.21 -1.59
CA ALA A 85 -13.89 -72.40 -2.48
C ALA A 85 -13.08 -72.44 -3.81
N GLY A 86 -12.35 -73.56 -3.95
CA GLY A 86 -11.82 -74.19 -5.19
C GLY A 86 -10.32 -74.00 -5.40
N ASP A 87 -9.46 -74.98 -5.69
CA ASP A 87 -9.57 -76.42 -5.91
C ASP A 87 -8.12 -76.99 -5.84
N ILE A 88 -8.01 -78.30 -5.74
CA ILE A 88 -6.86 -79.14 -5.43
C ILE A 88 -5.76 -79.11 -6.50
N ALA A 89 -4.47 -79.07 -6.09
CA ALA A 89 -3.41 -79.99 -6.56
C ALA A 89 -2.08 -79.76 -5.82
N THR A 90 -1.53 -80.85 -5.26
CA THR A 90 -0.11 -80.99 -4.90
C THR A 90 0.47 -82.07 -5.82
N PRO A 91 1.72 -81.92 -6.27
CA PRO A 91 2.69 -82.93 -5.86
C PRO A 91 4.04 -82.34 -5.46
N GLU A 92 4.68 -83.06 -4.54
CA GLU A 92 6.06 -82.88 -4.11
C GLU A 92 7.05 -82.94 -5.28
N GLY A 93 8.04 -82.05 -5.24
CA GLY A 93 9.21 -82.05 -6.11
C GLY A 93 10.35 -81.34 -5.40
N SER A 94 11.19 -82.12 -4.72
CA SER A 94 12.53 -81.75 -4.27
C SER A 94 13.36 -81.25 -5.47
N GLY A 95 14.05 -80.12 -5.29
CA GLY A 95 14.97 -79.58 -6.29
C GLY A 95 15.40 -78.16 -5.94
N GLU A 96 16.51 -78.05 -5.22
CA GLU A 96 17.32 -76.85 -5.18
C GLU A 96 17.61 -76.39 -6.61
N ASP A 97 17.18 -75.18 -6.97
CA ASP A 97 18.01 -74.21 -7.70
C ASP A 97 17.29 -72.86 -7.81
N ALA A 98 18.04 -71.79 -7.58
CA ALA A 98 17.55 -70.42 -7.46
C ALA A 98 16.87 -69.87 -8.74
N PRO A 99 16.00 -68.85 -8.58
CA PRO A 99 16.32 -67.61 -9.28
C PRO A 99 16.18 -66.42 -8.33
N ARG A 100 17.27 -66.09 -7.65
CA ARG A 100 17.42 -64.83 -6.89
C ARG A 100 17.54 -63.58 -7.78
N SER A 101 17.18 -63.62 -9.07
CA SER A 101 17.55 -62.57 -10.04
C SER A 101 16.43 -61.65 -10.54
N LEU A 102 15.16 -61.90 -10.22
CA LEU A 102 14.03 -61.07 -10.71
C LEU A 102 13.58 -59.98 -9.73
N TRP A 103 13.68 -60.23 -8.41
CA TRP A 103 13.26 -59.28 -7.38
C TRP A 103 14.20 -58.06 -7.24
N HIS A 104 15.48 -58.21 -7.60
CA HIS A 104 16.42 -57.09 -7.63
C HIS A 104 16.21 -56.14 -8.83
N ARG A 105 15.48 -56.54 -9.87
CA ARG A 105 15.14 -55.63 -10.99
C ARG A 105 13.93 -54.73 -10.71
N LEU A 106 13.05 -55.10 -9.79
CA LEU A 106 11.85 -54.32 -9.46
C LEU A 106 12.10 -53.23 -8.40
N THR A 107 13.17 -53.32 -7.61
CA THR A 107 13.53 -52.30 -6.61
C THR A 107 14.49 -51.23 -7.15
N ALA A 108 15.16 -51.49 -8.28
CA ALA A 108 16.06 -50.53 -8.92
C ALA A 108 15.32 -49.40 -9.66
N THR A 109 14.08 -49.62 -10.11
CA THR A 109 13.28 -48.61 -10.81
C THR A 109 12.62 -47.61 -9.87
N ARG A 110 12.22 -48.04 -8.65
CA ARG A 110 11.57 -47.16 -7.65
C ARG A 110 12.49 -46.05 -7.10
N ARG A 111 13.79 -46.31 -6.95
CA ARG A 111 14.74 -45.28 -6.47
C ARG A 111 15.02 -44.22 -7.53
N ARG A 112 15.03 -44.57 -8.81
CA ARG A 112 15.19 -43.62 -9.92
C ARG A 112 13.94 -42.76 -10.08
N SER A 113 12.74 -43.32 -9.96
CA SER A 113 11.49 -42.56 -10.03
C SER A 113 11.29 -41.62 -8.83
N ALA A 114 11.75 -42.00 -7.62
CA ALA A 114 11.67 -41.13 -6.44
C ALA A 114 12.63 -39.93 -6.52
N LEU A 115 13.84 -40.11 -7.08
CA LEU A 115 14.78 -39.00 -7.31
C LEU A 115 14.32 -38.05 -8.42
N VAL A 116 13.74 -38.58 -9.50
CA VAL A 116 13.17 -37.77 -10.59
C VAL A 116 11.92 -37.02 -10.13
N ALA A 117 11.04 -37.64 -9.34
CA ALA A 117 9.87 -36.99 -8.76
C ALA A 117 10.25 -35.89 -7.75
N GLY A 118 11.25 -36.15 -6.88
CA GLY A 118 11.76 -35.15 -5.95
C GLY A 118 12.41 -33.96 -6.65
N ALA A 119 13.15 -34.18 -7.74
CA ALA A 119 13.76 -33.13 -8.54
C ALA A 119 12.72 -32.25 -9.27
N LEU A 120 11.62 -32.85 -9.74
CA LEU A 120 10.52 -32.10 -10.38
C LEU A 120 9.75 -31.22 -9.39
N VAL A 121 9.46 -31.73 -8.18
CA VAL A 121 8.78 -30.95 -7.13
C VAL A 121 9.67 -29.81 -6.63
N ALA A 122 10.97 -30.07 -6.42
CA ALA A 122 11.93 -29.04 -6.03
C ALA A 122 12.14 -27.98 -7.14
N GLY A 123 12.21 -28.41 -8.41
CA GLY A 123 12.31 -27.51 -9.56
C GLY A 123 11.08 -26.62 -9.72
N ALA A 124 9.88 -27.17 -9.51
CA ALA A 124 8.63 -26.41 -9.57
C ALA A 124 8.53 -25.35 -8.46
N LEU A 125 8.98 -25.67 -7.23
CA LEU A 125 8.95 -24.74 -6.09
C LEU A 125 9.86 -23.51 -6.28
N VAL A 126 10.92 -23.61 -7.10
CA VAL A 126 11.81 -22.47 -7.41
C VAL A 126 11.39 -21.77 -8.71
N ALA A 127 10.95 -22.52 -9.72
CA ALA A 127 10.60 -21.95 -11.02
C ALA A 127 9.34 -21.07 -10.95
N ILE A 128 8.31 -21.49 -10.21
CA ILE A 128 7.05 -20.75 -10.11
C ILE A 128 7.24 -19.34 -9.50
N PRO A 129 7.90 -19.15 -8.34
CA PRO A 129 8.12 -17.81 -7.81
C PRO A 129 9.05 -16.97 -8.69
N ALA A 130 10.04 -17.57 -9.35
CA ALA A 130 10.91 -16.86 -10.27
C ALA A 130 10.14 -16.34 -11.51
N ILE A 131 9.24 -17.16 -12.07
CA ILE A 131 8.35 -16.77 -13.17
C ILE A 131 7.35 -15.70 -12.70
N ALA A 132 6.75 -15.88 -11.53
CA ALA A 132 5.82 -14.89 -10.98
C ALA A 132 6.51 -13.53 -10.76
N ASN A 133 7.75 -13.51 -10.26
CA ASN A 133 8.52 -12.28 -10.07
C ASN A 133 8.92 -11.62 -11.40
N THR A 134 9.30 -12.42 -12.41
CA THR A 134 9.60 -11.88 -13.75
C THR A 134 8.35 -11.30 -14.40
N VAL A 135 7.22 -12.01 -14.39
CA VAL A 135 5.94 -11.50 -14.92
C VAL A 135 5.50 -10.24 -14.16
N ALA A 136 5.59 -10.22 -12.83
CA ALA A 136 5.27 -9.04 -12.03
C ALA A 136 6.16 -7.84 -12.37
N SER A 137 7.46 -8.06 -12.60
CA SER A 137 8.38 -6.99 -13.02
C SER A 137 8.10 -6.47 -14.45
N LEU A 138 7.51 -7.29 -15.31
CA LEU A 138 7.13 -6.89 -16.67
C LEU A 138 5.83 -6.10 -16.71
N VAL A 139 4.90 -6.37 -15.80
CA VAL A 139 3.54 -5.79 -15.75
C VAL A 139 3.42 -4.64 -14.73
N GLY A 140 4.37 -4.50 -13.80
CA GLY A 140 4.36 -3.41 -12.83
C GLY A 140 4.47 -2.01 -13.48
N PRO A 141 3.98 -0.95 -12.82
CA PRO A 141 4.17 0.42 -13.29
C PRO A 141 5.67 0.69 -13.42
N ARG A 142 6.11 1.05 -14.64
CA ARG A 142 7.49 1.46 -14.87
C ARG A 142 7.60 2.96 -14.59
N PRO A 143 8.66 3.40 -13.90
CA PRO A 143 8.90 4.83 -13.76
C PRO A 143 9.14 5.45 -15.13
N ASP A 144 8.67 6.68 -15.31
CA ASP A 144 8.98 7.48 -16.49
C ASP A 144 10.45 7.89 -16.50
N VAL A 145 11.03 8.10 -15.31
CA VAL A 145 12.46 8.31 -15.09
C VAL A 145 12.88 7.85 -13.70
N THR A 146 14.11 7.39 -13.58
CA THR A 146 14.74 7.10 -12.28
C THR A 146 15.92 8.06 -12.09
N LEU A 147 15.92 8.79 -10.97
CA LEU A 147 16.89 9.81 -10.61
C LEU A 147 17.95 9.23 -9.68
N SER A 148 19.21 9.60 -9.93
CA SER A 148 20.36 9.16 -9.13
C SER A 148 20.65 10.13 -7.97
N PRO A 149 21.37 9.70 -6.92
CA PRO A 149 21.83 10.60 -5.87
C PRO A 149 22.86 11.58 -6.42
N VAL A 150 22.82 12.82 -5.95
CA VAL A 150 23.88 13.81 -6.22
C VAL A 150 24.88 13.83 -5.07
N ALA A 151 26.15 14.07 -5.40
CA ALA A 151 27.21 14.19 -4.39
C ALA A 151 27.20 15.55 -3.67
N ASP A 152 26.44 16.51 -4.21
CA ASP A 152 26.36 17.86 -3.68
C ASP A 152 25.62 17.88 -2.35
N GLU A 153 26.22 18.55 -1.37
CA GLU A 153 25.53 18.81 -0.11
C GLU A 153 24.38 19.81 -0.34
N ALA A 154 23.32 19.68 0.47
CA ALA A 154 22.30 20.72 0.54
C ALA A 154 22.93 22.06 0.86
N ASP A 155 22.72 23.05 -0.01
CA ASP A 155 23.20 24.41 0.23
C ASP A 155 22.37 25.14 1.30
N ALA A 156 22.74 26.40 1.57
CA ALA A 156 22.06 27.21 2.58
C ALA A 156 20.58 27.47 2.23
N LEU A 157 20.23 27.59 0.95
CA LEU A 157 18.85 27.81 0.51
C LEU A 157 18.03 26.56 0.83
N VAL A 158 18.46 25.39 0.36
CA VAL A 158 17.74 24.13 0.60
C VAL A 158 17.58 23.88 2.10
N ARG A 159 18.66 24.03 2.88
CA ARG A 159 18.58 23.87 4.35
C ARG A 159 17.58 24.84 4.97
N SER A 160 17.51 26.07 4.49
CA SER A 160 16.55 27.07 5.00
C SER A 160 15.10 26.72 4.66
N LEU A 161 14.84 26.21 3.46
CA LEU A 161 13.50 25.78 3.03
C LEU A 161 13.03 24.56 3.82
N LEU A 162 13.92 23.58 4.00
CA LEU A 162 13.63 22.42 4.84
C LEU A 162 13.41 22.82 6.30
N ALA A 163 14.22 23.73 6.85
CA ALA A 163 14.05 24.26 8.20
C ALA A 163 12.75 25.05 8.37
N TYR A 164 12.33 25.81 7.35
CA TYR A 164 11.07 26.52 7.37
C TYR A 164 9.88 25.55 7.38
N ARG A 165 9.91 24.51 6.54
CA ARG A 165 8.81 23.55 6.38
C ARG A 165 8.71 22.54 7.52
N PHE A 166 9.84 22.01 8.00
CA PHE A 166 9.90 20.90 8.95
C PHE A 166 10.45 21.31 10.33
N GLY A 167 10.88 22.56 10.49
CA GLY A 167 11.55 23.03 11.70
C GLY A 167 12.97 22.46 11.85
N SER A 168 13.53 22.56 13.05
CA SER A 168 14.87 22.05 13.39
C SER A 168 14.89 20.56 13.80
N ARG A 169 13.95 19.78 13.24
CA ARG A 169 13.70 18.38 13.63
C ARG A 169 14.50 17.36 12.83
N PHE A 170 15.16 17.76 11.76
CA PHE A 170 15.97 16.85 10.94
C PHE A 170 17.45 16.84 11.35
N GLU A 171 18.11 15.72 11.05
CA GLU A 171 19.54 15.56 11.17
C GLU A 171 20.22 16.06 9.89
N SER A 172 20.97 17.16 9.95
CA SER A 172 21.57 17.79 8.76
C SER A 172 22.49 16.86 7.98
N SER A 173 23.13 15.89 8.66
CA SER A 173 24.01 14.89 8.04
C SER A 173 23.25 13.80 7.26
N SER A 174 21.94 13.66 7.49
CA SER A 174 21.08 12.69 6.79
C SER A 174 20.56 13.21 5.46
N ILE A 175 20.71 14.52 5.21
CA ILE A 175 20.18 15.19 4.02
C ILE A 175 20.89 14.65 2.78
N ARG A 176 20.11 14.14 1.83
CA ARG A 176 20.58 13.56 0.57
C ARG A 176 19.77 14.11 -0.58
N GLY A 177 20.44 14.72 -1.55
CA GLY A 177 19.82 15.22 -2.76
C GLY A 177 19.83 14.17 -3.87
N TYR A 178 18.90 14.35 -4.81
CA TYR A 178 18.82 13.56 -6.04
C TYR A 178 18.87 14.47 -7.27
N GLU A 179 19.15 13.88 -8.43
CA GLU A 179 19.14 14.59 -9.70
C GLU A 179 17.82 15.36 -9.88
N PRO A 180 17.86 16.60 -10.39
CA PRO A 180 16.65 17.37 -10.58
C PRO A 180 15.81 16.79 -11.72
N TYR A 181 14.49 16.84 -11.57
CA TYR A 181 13.54 16.50 -12.63
C TYR A 181 12.75 17.74 -12.99
N ARG A 182 12.94 18.25 -14.21
CA ARG A 182 12.24 19.46 -14.70
C ARG A 182 12.30 20.59 -13.67
N GLY A 183 13.48 20.90 -13.12
CA GLY A 183 13.64 21.99 -12.15
C GLY A 183 13.27 21.67 -10.71
N PHE A 184 12.54 20.57 -10.45
CA PHE A 184 12.25 20.10 -9.10
C PHE A 184 13.42 19.29 -8.54
N GLU A 185 13.81 19.59 -7.29
CA GLU A 185 14.91 18.92 -6.60
C GLU A 185 14.38 18.02 -5.47
N PRO A 186 14.48 16.68 -5.60
CA PRO A 186 14.07 15.78 -4.53
C PRO A 186 15.13 15.68 -3.44
N TRP A 187 14.70 15.75 -2.18
CA TRP A 187 15.55 15.70 -1.00
C TRP A 187 15.01 14.70 0.02
N TYR A 188 15.87 13.78 0.45
CA TYR A 188 15.63 12.88 1.58
C TYR A 188 16.32 13.42 2.83
N PHE A 189 15.71 13.20 4.00
CA PHE A 189 16.35 13.40 5.30
C PHE A 189 15.63 12.60 6.40
N GLU A 190 16.29 12.42 7.53
CA GLU A 190 15.75 11.76 8.71
C GLU A 190 15.46 12.80 9.80
N GLU A 191 14.31 12.65 10.44
CA GLU A 191 13.99 13.38 11.66
C GLU A 191 14.61 12.72 12.89
N LYS A 192 14.82 13.51 13.94
CA LYS A 192 15.33 13.09 15.25
C LYS A 192 14.52 11.96 15.90
N GLN A 193 13.24 11.88 15.56
CA GLN A 193 12.30 10.86 16.02
C GLN A 193 12.39 9.55 15.22
N GLY A 194 13.24 9.49 14.18
CA GLY A 194 13.44 8.33 13.32
C GLY A 194 12.48 8.24 12.13
N PHE A 195 11.66 9.27 11.88
CA PHE A 195 10.86 9.35 10.67
C PHE A 195 11.76 9.63 9.45
N GLN A 196 11.41 9.03 8.33
CA GLN A 196 12.03 9.28 7.04
C GLN A 196 11.19 10.29 6.29
N CYS A 197 11.79 11.41 5.91
CA CYS A 197 11.13 12.49 5.22
C CYS A 197 11.67 12.66 3.81
N PHE A 198 10.78 13.05 2.92
CA PHE A 198 11.08 13.31 1.53
C PHE A 198 10.34 14.54 1.07
N ALA A 199 11.07 15.48 0.47
CA ALA A 199 10.59 16.78 0.10
C ALA A 199 11.03 17.11 -1.33
N ILE A 200 10.18 17.82 -2.06
CA ILE A 200 10.50 18.34 -3.38
C ILE A 200 10.64 19.86 -3.29
N VAL A 201 11.84 20.34 -3.57
CA VAL A 201 12.17 21.77 -3.53
C VAL A 201 12.01 22.34 -4.93
N ASP A 202 11.25 23.43 -5.03
CA ASP A 202 11.25 24.31 -6.20
C ASP A 202 12.03 25.59 -5.84
N ARG A 203 13.20 25.72 -6.45
CA ARG A 203 14.06 26.89 -6.24
C ARG A 203 13.54 28.16 -6.89
N SER A 204 12.74 28.06 -7.95
CA SER A 204 12.24 29.21 -8.69
C SER A 204 11.30 30.04 -7.84
N ILE A 205 10.45 29.37 -7.06
CA ILE A 205 9.52 29.99 -6.11
C ILE A 205 10.00 29.92 -4.65
N GLN A 206 11.20 29.37 -4.43
CA GLN A 206 11.81 29.18 -3.11
C GLN A 206 10.84 28.50 -2.13
N SER A 207 10.30 27.36 -2.55
CA SER A 207 9.25 26.63 -1.82
C SER A 207 9.54 25.13 -1.76
N VAL A 208 8.79 24.44 -0.90
CA VAL A 208 8.67 22.98 -0.88
C VAL A 208 7.27 22.63 -1.36
N ASP A 209 7.15 22.05 -2.56
CA ASP A 209 5.86 21.84 -3.23
C ASP A 209 5.22 20.50 -2.88
N GLY A 210 6.04 19.49 -2.57
CA GLY A 210 5.61 18.18 -2.12
C GLY A 210 6.44 17.72 -0.94
N ALA A 211 5.80 17.16 0.10
CA ALA A 211 6.51 16.73 1.30
C ALA A 211 5.73 15.65 2.04
N ASN A 212 6.41 14.57 2.43
CA ASN A 212 5.85 13.55 3.31
C ASN A 212 6.92 13.01 4.26
N CYS A 213 6.49 12.59 5.45
CA CYS A 213 7.30 11.90 6.43
C CYS A 213 6.60 10.62 6.87
N VAL A 214 7.32 9.51 6.89
CA VAL A 214 6.76 8.20 7.24
C VAL A 214 7.70 7.43 8.19
N PRO A 215 7.17 6.51 9.02
CA PRO A 215 8.01 5.60 9.78
C PRO A 215 8.88 4.73 8.85
N PRO A 216 10.03 4.22 9.32
CA PRO A 216 10.85 3.29 8.56
C PRO A 216 10.06 2.04 8.11
N GLY A 217 10.30 1.60 6.87
CA GLY A 217 9.62 0.44 6.28
C GLY A 217 8.28 0.75 5.61
N VAL A 218 7.84 2.00 5.62
CA VAL A 218 6.70 2.49 4.84
C VAL A 218 7.20 3.10 3.53
N ASP A 219 6.44 2.90 2.44
CA ASP A 219 6.74 3.55 1.16
C ASP A 219 6.70 5.08 1.30
N LEU A 220 7.83 5.71 0.99
CA LEU A 220 8.00 7.16 1.07
C LEU A 220 7.93 7.76 -0.34
N PHE A 221 6.99 8.68 -0.55
CA PHE A 221 6.83 9.39 -1.81
C PHE A 221 6.31 10.81 -1.56
N ALA A 222 6.51 11.70 -2.53
CA ALA A 222 5.94 13.04 -2.55
C ALA A 222 5.30 13.29 -3.91
N ASP A 223 4.15 13.95 -3.90
CA ASP A 223 3.41 14.29 -5.11
C ASP A 223 3.47 15.80 -5.34
N ILE A 224 3.48 16.19 -6.61
CA ILE A 224 3.29 17.56 -7.06
C ILE A 224 2.13 17.56 -8.04
N ASP A 225 1.18 18.47 -7.83
CA ASP A 225 0.10 18.68 -8.76
C ASP A 225 0.52 19.70 -9.83
N ALA A 226 0.38 19.32 -11.10
CA ALA A 226 0.65 20.19 -12.23
C ALA A 226 -0.58 21.04 -12.54
N TRP A 227 -0.50 22.33 -12.27
CA TRP A 227 -1.51 23.32 -12.63
C TRP A 227 -0.85 24.48 -13.39
N SER A 228 -1.39 24.82 -14.57
CA SER A 228 -0.88 25.89 -15.43
C SER A 228 -0.81 27.24 -14.72
N ASP A 229 -1.76 27.51 -13.82
CA ASP A 229 -1.84 28.76 -13.06
C ASP A 229 -0.73 28.90 -12.00
N LEU A 230 -0.01 27.82 -11.66
CA LEU A 230 1.12 27.84 -10.73
C LEU A 230 2.43 28.28 -11.39
N GLY A 231 2.41 28.53 -12.71
CA GLY A 231 3.32 29.49 -13.35
C GLY A 231 4.80 29.10 -13.43
N SER A 232 5.16 27.83 -13.26
CA SER A 232 6.52 27.38 -13.51
C SER A 232 6.66 26.79 -14.92
N ASP A 233 7.65 27.26 -15.68
CA ASP A 233 8.04 26.71 -17.00
C ASP A 233 8.29 25.18 -16.93
N TYR A 234 8.54 24.68 -15.72
CA TYR A 234 8.76 23.27 -15.38
C TYR A 234 7.56 22.36 -15.62
N LEU A 235 6.35 22.90 -15.51
CA LEU A 235 5.10 22.16 -15.72
C LEU A 235 4.59 22.25 -17.17
N GLU A 236 5.33 22.94 -18.05
CA GLU A 236 4.97 23.06 -19.45
C GLU A 236 4.82 21.67 -20.12
N GLY A 237 3.68 21.48 -20.77
CA GLY A 237 3.32 20.26 -21.49
C GLY A 237 2.54 19.23 -20.67
N PHE A 238 2.28 19.48 -19.38
CA PHE A 238 1.34 18.66 -18.61
C PHE A 238 -0.08 19.24 -18.67
N PRO A 239 -1.12 18.40 -18.92
CA PRO A 239 -2.50 18.82 -18.72
C PRO A 239 -2.74 19.25 -17.27
N ASP A 240 -3.57 20.27 -17.09
CA ASP A 240 -4.01 20.71 -15.75
C ASP A 240 -4.62 19.56 -14.95
N GLY A 241 -4.14 19.40 -13.72
CA GLY A 241 -4.54 18.32 -12.82
C GLY A 241 -3.72 17.03 -13.00
N SER A 242 -2.62 17.06 -13.76
CA SER A 242 -1.68 15.94 -13.78
C SER A 242 -0.93 15.86 -12.44
N ILE A 243 -0.51 14.65 -12.04
CA ILE A 243 0.23 14.41 -10.79
C ILE A 243 1.60 13.86 -11.14
N ILE A 244 2.65 14.46 -10.61
CA ILE A 244 4.02 13.95 -10.68
C ILE A 244 4.36 13.35 -9.31
N ARG A 245 4.51 12.04 -9.25
CA ARG A 245 4.88 11.31 -8.03
C ARG A 245 6.35 10.95 -8.03
N PHE A 246 7.05 11.37 -6.99
CA PHE A 246 8.43 11.01 -6.72
C PHE A 246 8.46 9.98 -5.60
N ARG A 247 8.89 8.75 -5.90
CA ARG A 247 8.97 7.64 -4.94
C ARG A 247 10.41 7.38 -4.55
N TYR A 248 10.71 7.48 -3.27
CA TYR A 248 12.02 7.19 -2.70
C TYR A 248 12.29 5.67 -2.66
N ARG A 249 13.48 5.27 -3.12
CA ARG A 249 13.94 3.86 -3.15
C ARG A 249 15.26 3.65 -2.40
N GLY A 250 15.68 4.61 -1.57
CA GLY A 250 16.94 4.56 -0.85
C GLY A 250 18.08 5.21 -1.62
N ASN A 251 18.51 4.58 -2.70
CA ASN A 251 19.63 5.04 -3.53
C ASN A 251 19.18 5.69 -4.86
N SER A 252 17.88 5.84 -5.05
CA SER A 252 17.29 6.39 -6.27
C SER A 252 15.90 6.92 -5.98
N VAL A 253 15.37 7.73 -6.89
CA VAL A 253 14.00 8.22 -6.85
C VAL A 253 13.33 7.87 -8.18
N ASP A 254 12.25 7.14 -8.10
CA ASP A 254 11.42 6.81 -9.26
C ASP A 254 10.37 7.91 -9.46
N VAL A 255 10.26 8.44 -10.67
CA VAL A 255 9.26 9.46 -11.04
C VAL A 255 8.18 8.83 -11.89
N PHE A 256 6.92 9.09 -11.53
CA PHE A 256 5.74 8.68 -12.26
C PHE A 256 4.88 9.90 -12.60
N VAL A 257 4.46 10.02 -13.85
CA VAL A 257 3.54 11.05 -14.31
C VAL A 257 2.18 10.42 -14.55
N TYR A 258 1.18 10.91 -13.82
CA TYR A 258 -0.21 10.55 -14.01
C TYR A 258 -0.91 11.73 -14.68
N PRO A 259 -1.31 11.61 -15.96
CA PRO A 259 -2.05 12.67 -16.63
C PRO A 259 -3.43 12.85 -15.96
N ALA A 260 -3.95 14.08 -15.98
CA ALA A 260 -5.29 14.36 -15.51
C ALA A 260 -6.32 13.47 -16.22
N SER A 261 -7.26 12.91 -15.46
CA SER A 261 -8.36 12.13 -16.04
C SER A 261 -9.37 13.06 -16.71
N GLY A 262 -9.25 13.30 -18.02
CA GLY A 262 -10.29 13.98 -18.80
C GLY A 262 -9.84 15.02 -19.82
N ALA A 263 -8.77 14.78 -20.58
CA ALA A 263 -8.46 15.54 -21.78
C ALA A 263 -8.35 14.60 -22.99
N ASP A 264 -9.50 14.14 -23.47
CA ASP A 264 -9.71 13.70 -24.86
C ASP A 264 -10.65 14.70 -25.54
#